data_AF-A0A1H4K974-F1
#
_entry.id   AF-A0A1H4K974-F1
#
_cell.length_a   1.000
_cell.length_b   1.000
_cell.length_c   1.000
_cell.angle_alpha   90.00
_cell.angle_beta   90.00
_cell.angle_gamma   90.00
#
_symmetry.space_group_name_H-M   'P 1'
#
loop_
_entity.id
_entity.type
_entity.pdbx_description
1 polymer ?
#
loop_
_entity_poly.entity_id
_entity_poly.type
_entity_poly.pdbx_seq_one_letter_code
_entity_poly.pdbx_strand_id
1 'polypeptide(L)' 'MSFFTFFAMLIIGSAFSFGLLLLFKNKKLPGILLLVLSVVFYIAYVNLATVYFT' A
#
# COMPACT_ATOMS: atom_id res chain seq x y z
N MET A 1 0.83 -19.18 3.68
CA MET A 1 1.05 -17.73 3.47
C MET A 1 2.26 -17.32 4.28
N SER A 2 3.34 -16.89 3.62
CA SER A 2 4.58 -16.55 4.30
C SER A 2 4.40 -15.34 5.22
N PHE A 3 5.07 -15.34 6.37
CA PHE A 3 5.08 -14.23 7.34
C PHE A 3 5.39 -12.87 6.66
N PHE A 4 6.23 -12.91 5.63
CA PHE A 4 6.58 -11.77 4.79
C PHE A 4 5.39 -11.17 4.02
N THR A 5 4.51 -12.04 3.51
CA THR A 5 3.27 -11.65 2.82
C THR A 5 2.32 -10.92 3.76
N PHE A 6 2.18 -11.42 4.99
CA PHE A 6 1.33 -10.82 6.00
C PHE A 6 1.79 -9.41 6.38
N PHE A 7 3.10 -9.23 6.62
CA PHE A 7 3.66 -7.91 6.92
C PHE A 7 3.54 -6.93 5.74
N ALA A 8 3.80 -7.38 4.51
CA ALA A 8 3.64 -6.53 3.34
C ALA A 8 2.20 -6.02 3.18
N MET A 9 1.21 -6.91 3.36
CA MET A 9 -0.21 -6.55 3.26
C MET A 9 -0.65 -5.60 4.38
N LEU A 10 -0.12 -5.80 5.60
CA LEU A 10 -0.32 -4.89 6.74
C LEU A 10 0.22 -3.48 6.48
N ILE A 11 1.43 -3.39 5.93
CA ILE A 11 2.10 -2.12 5.63
C ILE A 11 1.35 -1.38 4.52
N ILE A 12 0.97 -2.07 3.44
CA ILE A 12 0.21 -1.49 2.32
C ILE A 12 -1.16 -0.98 2.80
N GLY A 13 -1.90 -1.80 3.57
CA GLY A 13 -3.19 -1.40 4.12
C GLY A 13 -3.08 -0.20 5.06
N SER A 14 -2.06 -0.18 5.92
CA SER A 14 -1.80 0.94 6.83
C SER A 14 -1.46 2.24 6.08
N ALA A 15 -0.63 2.16 5.04
CA ALA A 15 -0.27 3.30 4.21
C ALA A 15 -1.47 3.87 3.44
N PHE A 16 -2.36 2.99 2.96
CA PHE A 16 -3.60 3.38 2.31
C PHE A 16 -4.55 4.12 3.27
N SER A 17 -4.79 3.56 4.46
CA SER A 17 -5.62 4.21 5.50
C SER A 17 -5.03 5.55 5.96
N PHE A 18 -3.71 5.66 6.07
CA PHE A 18 -3.03 6.90 6.44
C PHE A 18 -3.13 7.98 5.35
N GLY A 19 -3.01 7.58 4.07
CA GLY A 19 -3.25 8.48 2.93
C GLY A 19 -4.68 9.02 2.88
N LEU A 20 -5.67 8.17 3.19
CA LEU A 20 -7.08 8.55 3.34
C LEU A 20 -7.29 9.53 4.50
N LEU A 21 -6.69 9.28 5.67
CA LEU A 21 -6.73 10.19 6.81
C LEU A 21 -6.14 11.58 6.51
N LEU A 22 -5.05 11.63 5.73
CA LEU A 22 -4.44 12.88 5.28
C LEU A 22 -5.35 13.68 4.34
N LEU A 23 -6.10 13.00 3.46
CA LEU A 23 -7.14 13.61 2.64
C LEU A 23 -8.23 14.27 3.50
N PHE A 24 -8.69 13.59 4.55
CA PHE A 24 -9.68 14.15 5.49
C PHE A 24 -9.15 15.35 6.28
N LYS A 25 -7.84 15.41 6.58
CA LYS A 25 -7.21 16.58 7.23
C LYS A 25 -6.95 17.78 6.29
N ASN A 26 -7.63 17.86 5.13
CA ASN A 26 -7.43 18.87 4.09
C ASN A 26 -5.99 18.94 3.53
N LYS A 27 -5.14 17.97 3.84
CA LYS A 27 -3.79 17.82 3.28
C LYS A 27 -3.89 16.99 1.99
N LYS A 28 -4.62 17.52 1.00
CA LYS A 28 -5.00 16.82 -0.24
C LYS A 28 -3.77 16.33 -1.02
N LEU A 29 -2.76 17.19 -1.18
CA LEU A 29 -1.56 16.90 -1.96
C LEU A 29 -0.75 15.70 -1.41
N PRO A 30 -0.34 15.69 -0.12
CA PRO A 30 0.37 14.52 0.43
C PRO A 30 -0.53 13.28 0.60
N GLY A 31 -1.84 13.45 0.83
CA GLY A 31 -2.76 12.32 0.95
C GLY A 31 -2.95 11.55 -0.36
N ILE A 32 -3.12 12.27 -1.47
CA ILE A 32 -3.21 11.67 -2.81
C ILE A 32 -1.89 10.97 -3.18
N LEU A 33 -0.76 11.61 -2.88
CA LEU A 33 0.56 11.07 -3.18
C LEU A 33 0.81 9.74 -2.43
N LEU A 34 0.42 9.65 -1.16
CA LEU A 34 0.47 8.42 -0.35
C LEU A 34 -0.49 7.33 -0.82
N LEU A 35 -1.68 7.70 -1.29
CA LEU A 35 -2.63 6.74 -1.87
C LEU A 35 -2.10 6.13 -3.16
N VAL A 36 -1.62 6.98 -4.09
CA VAL A 36 -1.03 6.51 -5.35
C VAL A 36 0.18 5.62 -5.07
N LEU A 37 1.04 6.04 -4.14
CA LEU A 37 2.20 5.25 -3.75
C LEU A 37 1.81 3.88 -3.15
N SER A 38 0.78 3.82 -2.30
CA SER A 38 0.27 2.56 -1.74
C SER A 38 -0.24 1.61 -2.82
N VAL A 39 -0.95 2.13 -3.83
CA VAL A 39 -1.44 1.33 -4.96
C VAL A 39 -0.28 0.79 -5.81
N VAL A 40 0.73 1.61 -6.08
CA VAL A 40 1.93 1.17 -6.82
C VAL A 40 2.67 0.08 -6.06
N PHE A 41 2.85 0.22 -4.74
CA PHE A 41 3.46 -0.82 -3.90
C PHE A 41 2.64 -2.11 -3.88
N TYR A 42 1.30 -2.02 -3.89
CA TYR A 42 0.44 -3.19 -3.99
C TYR A 42 0.63 -3.93 -5.32
N ILE A 43 0.64 -3.21 -6.44
CA ILE A 43 0.86 -3.82 -7.77
C ILE A 43 2.23 -4.49 -7.83
N ALA A 44 3.29 -3.82 -7.37
CA ALA A 44 4.63 -4.39 -7.32
C ALA A 44 4.69 -5.64 -6.44
N TYR A 45 4.02 -5.62 -5.29
CA TYR A 45 3.92 -6.76 -4.38
C TYR A 45 3.21 -7.94 -5.03
N VAL A 46 2.06 -7.72 -5.68
CA VAL A 46 1.32 -8.75 -6.40
C VAL A 46 2.18 -9.35 -7.51
N ASN A 47 2.89 -8.52 -8.27
CA ASN A 47 3.73 -9.00 -9.37
C ASN A 47 4.90 -9.87 -8.86
N LEU A 48 5.55 -9.44 -7.77
CA LEU A 48 6.58 -10.23 -7.09
C LEU A 48 6.01 -11.54 -6.52
N ALA A 49 4.83 -11.48 -5.89
CA ALA A 49 4.19 -12.68 -5.36
C ALA A 49 3.85 -13.67 -6.49
N THR A 50 3.36 -13.19 -7.63
CA THR A 50 3.07 -14.05 -8.78
C THR A 50 4.34 -14.67 -9.35
N VAL A 51 5.42 -13.90 -9.52
CA VAL A 51 6.69 -14.41 -10.09
C VAL A 51 7.39 -15.42 -9.18
N TYR A 52 7.29 -15.26 -7.85
CA TYR A 52 8.04 -16.09 -6.90
C TYR A 52 7.21 -17.21 -6.24
N PHE A 53 5.88 -17.12 -6.24
CA PHE A 53 4.98 -18.07 -5.58
C PHE A 53 3.97 -18.76 -6.51
N THR A 54 3.97 -18.49 -7.83
CA THR A 54 3.18 -19.25 -8.84
C THR A 54 4.07 -20.21 -9.59
#